data_AF-A0A357K5D2-F1
#
_entry.id   AF-A0A357K5D2-F1
#
_cell.length_a   1.000
_cell.length_b   1.000
_cell.length_c   1.000
_cell.angle_alpha   90.00
_cell.angle_beta   90.00
_cell.angle_gamma   90.00
#
_symmetry.space_group_name_H-M   'P 1'
#
loop_
_entity.id
_entity.type
_entity.pdbx_description
1 polymer ?
#
loop_
_entity_poly.entity_id
_entity_poly.type
_entity_poly.pdbx_seq_one_letter_code
_entity_poly.pdbx_strand_id
1 'polypeptide(L)'
;VAEYAPRRVKQAVTGSGAASKEQVAGMVQRTLKIPTEDMPKDLDATDGLAVALCHHYQLATPKMRRGEGGWKAFLADNPDRIRK
;
A
#
# COMPACT_ATOMS: atom_id res chain seq x y z
N VAL A 1 10.34 0.33 -16.87
CA VAL A 1 8.96 0.86 -16.76
C VAL A 1 8.14 -0.14 -15.96
N ALA A 2 7.30 0.34 -15.03
CA ALA A 2 6.44 -0.51 -14.19
C ALA A 2 5.00 -0.03 -14.28
N GLU A 3 4.05 -0.98 -14.28
CA GLU A 3 2.63 -0.70 -14.45
C GLU A 3 1.83 -1.10 -13.22
N TYR A 4 0.84 -0.25 -12.85
CA TYR A 4 -0.01 -0.47 -11.71
C TYR A 4 -1.48 -0.33 -12.06
N ALA A 5 -2.25 -1.36 -11.74
CA ALA A 5 -3.70 -1.30 -11.81
C ALA A 5 -4.21 -0.16 -10.90
N PRO A 6 -5.21 0.64 -11.31
CA PRO A 6 -5.73 1.75 -10.51
C PRO A 6 -6.15 1.33 -9.10
N ARG A 7 -6.78 0.15 -8.97
CA ARG A 7 -7.16 -0.41 -7.66
C ARG A 7 -5.96 -0.68 -6.76
N ARG A 8 -4.80 -1.07 -7.34
CA ARG A 8 -3.57 -1.30 -6.58
C ARG A 8 -2.97 0.01 -6.09
N VAL A 9 -2.98 1.06 -6.91
CA VAL A 9 -2.54 2.41 -6.49
C VAL A 9 -3.39 2.89 -5.31
N LYS A 10 -4.72 2.83 -5.46
CA LYS A 10 -5.67 3.19 -4.39
C LYS A 10 -5.42 2.37 -3.12
N GLN A 11 -5.32 1.05 -3.24
CA GLN A 11 -5.05 0.16 -2.11
C GLN A 11 -3.74 0.50 -1.40
N ALA A 12 -2.67 0.80 -2.15
CA ALA A 12 -1.36 1.09 -1.59
C ALA A 12 -1.33 2.43 -0.83
N VAL A 13 -2.06 3.44 -1.32
CA VAL A 13 -2.05 4.78 -0.74
C VAL A 13 -3.07 4.96 0.38
N THR A 14 -4.28 4.40 0.23
CA THR A 14 -5.40 4.63 1.16
C THR A 14 -5.74 3.41 2.01
N GLY A 15 -5.17 2.24 1.72
CA GLY A 15 -5.58 0.98 2.33
C GLY A 15 -6.89 0.40 1.76
N SER A 16 -7.50 1.05 0.77
CA SER A 16 -8.71 0.55 0.09
C SER A 16 -8.66 0.78 -1.42
N GLY A 17 -8.73 -0.31 -2.18
CA GLY A 17 -8.81 -0.27 -3.64
C GLY A 17 -10.08 0.38 -4.20
N ALA A 18 -11.08 0.65 -3.36
CA ALA A 18 -12.34 1.30 -3.73
C ALA A 18 -12.36 2.82 -3.41
N ALA A 19 -11.27 3.38 -2.90
CA ALA A 19 -11.22 4.79 -2.51
C ALA A 19 -11.49 5.76 -3.68
N SER A 20 -12.08 6.92 -3.36
CA SER A 20 -12.31 8.02 -4.31
C SER A 20 -11.01 8.76 -4.63
N LYS A 21 -10.99 9.58 -5.69
CA LYS A 21 -9.80 10.37 -6.05
C LYS A 21 -9.44 11.39 -4.96
N GLU A 22 -10.44 11.97 -4.32
CA GLU A 22 -10.29 12.94 -3.22
C GLU A 22 -9.68 12.27 -1.99
N GLN A 23 -10.08 11.03 -1.69
CA GLN A 23 -9.48 10.25 -0.62
C GLN A 23 -8.00 9.94 -0.91
N VAL A 24 -7.67 9.62 -2.17
CA VAL A 24 -6.27 9.41 -2.59
C VAL A 24 -5.48 10.71 -2.44
N ALA A 25 -5.97 11.83 -2.98
CA ALA A 25 -5.32 13.14 -2.87
C ALA A 25 -5.06 13.56 -1.41
N GLY A 26 -6.06 13.39 -0.54
CA GLY A 26 -5.91 13.69 0.88
C GLY A 26 -4.92 12.76 1.58
N MET A 27 -4.81 11.48 1.17
CA MET A 27 -3.81 10.58 1.72
C MET A 27 -2.40 10.92 1.21
N VAL A 28 -2.25 11.27 -0.06
CA VAL A 28 -0.99 11.74 -0.63
C VAL A 28 -0.50 12.99 0.11
N GLN A 29 -1.38 13.98 0.31
CA GLN A 29 -1.06 15.21 1.03
C GLN A 29 -0.53 14.92 2.43
N ARG A 30 -1.23 14.07 3.21
CA ARG A 30 -0.83 13.71 4.58
C ARG A 30 0.48 12.93 4.63
N THR A 31 0.63 11.94 3.74
CA THR A 31 1.83 11.09 3.66
C THR A 31 3.06 11.90 3.30
N LEU A 32 2.95 12.82 2.34
CA LEU A 32 4.05 13.66 1.87
C LEU A 32 4.20 14.96 2.66
N LYS A 33 3.33 15.21 3.66
CA LYS A 33 3.28 16.43 4.47
C LYS A 33 3.24 17.70 3.62
N ILE A 34 2.46 17.68 2.54
CA ILE A 34 2.30 18.81 1.63
C ILE A 34 1.43 19.88 2.31
N PRO A 35 1.89 21.14 2.42
CA PRO A 35 1.08 22.24 2.92
C PRO A 35 -0.23 22.40 2.12
N THR A 36 -1.28 22.91 2.75
CA THR A 36 -2.60 22.97 2.09
C THR A 36 -2.60 23.98 0.93
N GLU A 37 -1.83 25.04 1.08
CA GLU A 37 -1.58 26.08 0.08
C GLU A 37 -0.88 25.55 -1.18
N ASP A 38 -0.05 24.52 -1.03
CA ASP A 38 0.74 23.92 -2.11
C ASP A 38 0.04 22.73 -2.76
N MET A 39 -1.12 22.32 -2.22
CA MET A 39 -1.84 21.16 -2.73
C MET A 39 -2.50 21.52 -4.07
N PRO A 40 -2.23 20.77 -5.16
CA PRO A 40 -2.86 21.02 -6.45
C PRO A 40 -4.38 20.98 -6.35
N LYS A 41 -5.05 21.97 -6.94
CA LYS A 41 -6.52 22.00 -7.05
C LYS A 41 -7.03 20.90 -7.98
N ASP A 42 -6.27 20.59 -9.01
CA ASP A 42 -6.58 19.54 -9.97
C ASP A 42 -6.13 18.17 -9.45
N LEU A 43 -7.08 17.26 -9.31
CA LEU A 43 -6.83 15.92 -8.75
C LEU A 43 -5.88 15.08 -9.61
N ASP A 44 -5.76 15.36 -10.91
CA ASP A 44 -4.91 14.59 -11.81
C ASP A 44 -3.41 14.77 -11.51
N ALA A 45 -3.01 15.91 -10.92
CA ALA A 45 -1.64 16.09 -10.44
C ALA A 45 -1.29 15.13 -9.28
N THR A 46 -2.30 14.73 -8.50
CA THR A 46 -2.12 13.82 -7.37
C THR A 46 -2.00 12.36 -7.78
N ASP A 47 -2.54 11.99 -8.94
CA ASP A 47 -2.46 10.62 -9.48
C ASP A 47 -1.01 10.21 -9.76
N GLY A 48 -0.18 11.14 -10.26
CA GLY A 48 1.25 10.91 -10.48
C GLY A 48 2.02 10.63 -9.18
N LEU A 49 1.77 11.43 -8.14
CA LEU A 49 2.35 11.22 -6.81
C LEU A 49 1.88 9.91 -6.18
N ALA A 50 0.61 9.56 -6.35
CA ALA A 50 0.04 8.30 -5.86
C ALA A 50 0.71 7.09 -6.53
N VAL A 51 0.98 7.14 -7.84
CA VAL A 51 1.70 6.09 -8.57
C VAL A 51 3.15 5.96 -8.06
N ALA A 52 3.85 7.08 -7.84
CA ALA A 52 5.20 7.08 -7.31
C ALA A 52 5.26 6.47 -5.89
N LEU A 53 4.32 6.84 -5.01
CA LEU A 53 4.17 6.25 -3.67
C LEU A 53 3.86 4.74 -3.75
N CYS A 54 2.96 4.33 -4.65
CA CYS A 54 2.65 2.93 -4.86
C CYS A 54 3.89 2.11 -5.28
N HIS A 55 4.73 2.67 -6.17
CA HIS A 55 5.99 2.07 -6.56
C HIS A 55 6.94 1.93 -5.37
N HIS A 56 7.14 3.02 -4.62
CA HIS A 56 8.00 3.05 -3.44
C HIS A 56 7.59 1.99 -2.41
N TYR A 57 6.29 1.88 -2.10
CA TYR A 57 5.79 0.86 -1.19
C TYR A 57 6.03 -0.56 -1.70
N GLN A 58 5.88 -0.82 -3.00
CA GLN A 58 6.20 -2.15 -3.54
C GLN A 58 7.67 -2.54 -3.47
N LEU A 59 8.58 -1.56 -3.50
CA LEU A 59 10.00 -1.81 -3.30
C LEU A 59 10.34 -2.07 -1.83
N ALA A 60 9.71 -1.31 -0.91
CA ALA A 60 9.97 -1.38 0.51
C ALA A 60 9.29 -2.56 1.21
N THR A 61 8.18 -3.06 0.67
CA THR A 61 7.45 -4.18 1.29
C THR A 61 8.25 -5.47 1.09
N PRO A 62 8.67 -6.17 2.16
CA PRO A 62 9.23 -7.51 2.03
C PRO A 62 8.18 -8.34 1.29
N LYS A 63 8.55 -8.96 0.17
CA LYS A 63 7.65 -9.89 -0.51
C LYS A 63 7.37 -11.01 0.48
N MET A 64 6.23 -10.93 1.17
CA MET A 64 5.78 -12.02 2.02
C MET A 64 5.77 -13.25 1.13
N ARG A 65 6.66 -14.20 1.41
CA ARG A 65 6.76 -15.43 0.62
C ARG A 65 5.40 -16.08 0.73
N ARG A 66 4.66 -16.06 -0.38
CA ARG A 66 3.41 -16.81 -0.46
C ARG A 66 3.83 -18.27 -0.65
N GLY A 67 4.18 -18.91 0.46
CA GLY A 67 4.63 -20.30 0.55
C GLY A 67 4.00 -20.95 1.77
N GLU A 68 3.25 -22.03 1.52
CA GLU A 68 2.72 -23.03 2.47
C GLU A 68 2.30 -22.52 3.87
N GLY A 69 1.58 -21.39 3.89
CA GLY A 69 0.93 -20.88 5.08
C GLY A 69 -0.24 -21.77 5.48
N GLY A 70 0.07 -22.85 6.20
CA GLY A 70 -0.90 -23.69 6.88
C GLY A 70 -0.56 -23.77 8.37
N TRP A 71 -1.55 -24.08 9.19
CA TRP A 71 -1.37 -24.36 10.61
C TRP A 71 -0.22 -25.36 10.88
N LYS A 72 0.03 -26.28 9.95
CA LYS A 72 1.12 -27.25 10.03
C LYS A 72 2.52 -26.62 9.94
N ALA A 73 2.74 -25.69 9.00
CA ALA A 73 4.00 -24.97 8.88
C ALA A 73 4.24 -24.08 10.11
N PHE A 74 3.17 -23.42 10.57
CA PHE A 74 3.21 -22.61 11.79
C PHE A 74 3.59 -23.42 13.05
N LEU A 75 3.05 -24.63 13.21
CA LEU A 75 3.42 -25.51 14.34
C LEU A 75 4.83 -26.07 14.21
N ALA A 76 5.33 -26.30 12.99
CA ALA A 76 6.71 -26.71 12.74
C ALA A 76 7.71 -25.61 13.14
N ASP A 77 7.37 -24.35 12.85
CA ASP A 77 8.20 -23.18 13.19
C ASP A 77 8.08 -22.78 14.67
N ASN A 78 7.06 -23.27 15.40
CA ASN A 78 6.78 -22.90 16.79
C ASN A 78 6.44 -24.15 17.65
N PRO A 79 7.43 -25.02 17.92
CA PRO A 79 7.20 -26.30 18.61
C PRO A 79 6.85 -26.14 20.10
N ASP A 80 7.23 -25.02 20.72
CA ASP A 80 6.94 -24.65 22.11
C ASP A 80 5.45 -24.39 22.37
N ARG A 81 4.67 -24.15 21.31
CA ARG A 81 3.24 -23.85 21.39
C ARG A 81 2.35 -25.10 21.39
N ILE A 82 2.95 -26.28 21.28
CA ILE A 82 2.24 -27.56 21.34
C ILE A 82 2.09 -27.97 22.81
N ARG A 83 0.92 -27.71 23.40
CA ARG A 83 0.56 -28.30 24.70
C ARG A 83 0.13 -29.76 24.49
N LYS A 84 0.76 -30.67 25.25
CA LYS A 84 0.37 -32.08 25.37
C LYS A 84 -0.98 -32.23 26.07
#